data_AF-A0A7W6EDS2-F1
#
_entry.id   AF-A0A7W6EDS2-F1
#
_cell.length_a   1.000
_cell.length_b   1.000
_cell.length_c   1.000
_cell.angle_alpha   90.00
_cell.angle_beta   90.00
_cell.angle_gamma   90.00
#
_symmetry.space_group_name_H-M   'P 1'
#
loop_
_entity.id
_entity.type
_entity.pdbx_description
1 polymer ?
#
loop_
_entity_poly.entity_id
_entity_poly.type
_entity_poly.pdbx_seq_one_letter_code
_entity_poly.pdbx_strand_id
1 'polypeptide(L)'
;MPNKQIPLHSWPAHEVKAYLEGIGEPVPAARARGMGLNPFGTKKWKYSGMVIGYVSPGGTGRRPVVGVQDVQPERELIGTRIKLTMDGLYVHDYPGGGPHRVLCEFSGRNQTDSEAEDLKFACEVTCGAEQRAAINGKPIFHGLVVGPNGISFSGKTINVRSKTDDQILTVLNSGAFSSGLSLLSSVQPALKPFVGLATGFIQTALSRSENAMVQDFNLGLDFDGAASSARLRLGTYIVIQAPNAPWNWDFFEWESATQAIYDKGSGNALRLNYMTFGISPFM
;
A
#
# COMPACT_ATOMS: atom_id res chain seq x y z
N MET A 1 -15.13 22.89 6.71
CA MET A 1 -16.19 21.85 6.80
C MET A 1 -15.60 20.63 7.49
N PRO A 2 -16.35 19.90 8.34
CA PRO A 2 -15.76 18.97 9.29
C PRO A 2 -15.09 17.81 8.57
N ASN A 3 -13.78 17.78 8.80
CA ASN A 3 -12.80 16.81 8.37
C ASN A 3 -13.06 15.48 9.07
N LYS A 4 -13.70 14.52 8.41
CA LYS A 4 -13.73 13.13 8.88
C LYS A 4 -13.47 12.18 7.72
N GLN A 5 -12.36 11.47 7.82
CA GLN A 5 -11.96 10.29 7.04
C GLN A 5 -12.98 9.16 7.26
N ILE A 6 -14.20 9.33 6.75
CA ILE A 6 -15.26 8.33 6.84
C ILE A 6 -15.09 7.41 5.63
N PRO A 7 -14.86 6.09 5.80
CA PRO A 7 -14.77 5.19 4.67
C PRO A 7 -16.08 5.21 3.86
N LEU A 8 -15.99 5.04 2.54
CA LEU A 8 -17.10 5.27 1.61
C LEU A 8 -18.38 4.47 1.96
N HIS A 9 -18.25 3.34 2.65
CA HIS A 9 -19.40 2.53 3.11
C HIS A 9 -20.26 3.19 4.20
N SER A 10 -19.74 4.26 4.82
CA SER A 10 -20.41 5.04 5.87
C SER A 10 -20.96 6.38 5.36
N TRP A 11 -20.90 6.65 4.06
CA TRP A 11 -21.46 7.87 3.44
C TRP A 11 -22.97 7.73 3.17
N PRO A 12 -23.75 8.81 3.27
CA PRO A 12 -25.14 8.84 2.80
C PRO A 12 -25.27 8.41 1.34
N ALA A 13 -26.37 7.71 1.02
CA ALA A 13 -26.57 7.11 -0.30
C ALA A 13 -26.47 8.11 -1.47
N HIS A 14 -26.89 9.37 -1.27
CA HIS A 14 -26.82 10.43 -2.28
C HIS A 14 -25.39 10.96 -2.48
N GLU A 15 -24.58 11.04 -1.42
CA GLU A 15 -23.15 11.40 -1.51
C GLU A 15 -22.36 10.31 -2.22
N VAL A 16 -22.63 9.03 -1.92
CA VAL A 16 -22.03 7.91 -2.64
C VAL A 16 -22.38 7.95 -4.12
N LYS A 17 -23.64 8.29 -4.45
CA LYS A 17 -24.09 8.40 -5.84
C LYS A 17 -23.33 9.51 -6.57
N ALA A 18 -23.33 10.72 -6.02
CA ALA A 18 -22.64 11.87 -6.60
C ALA A 18 -21.14 11.63 -6.76
N TYR A 19 -20.52 10.95 -5.79
CA TYR A 19 -19.14 10.53 -5.85
C TYR A 19 -18.88 9.53 -6.98
N LEU A 20 -19.69 8.46 -7.09
CA LEU A 20 -19.55 7.46 -8.15
C LEU A 20 -19.72 8.08 -9.55
N GLU A 21 -20.70 8.97 -9.73
CA GLU A 21 -20.87 9.72 -10.98
C GLU A 21 -19.66 10.62 -11.26
N GLY A 22 -19.13 11.30 -10.25
CA GLY A 22 -17.94 12.16 -10.36
C GLY A 22 -16.67 11.41 -10.77
N ILE A 23 -16.50 10.17 -10.31
CA ILE A 23 -15.41 9.28 -10.74
C ILE A 23 -15.78 8.44 -11.96
N GLY A 24 -16.83 8.77 -12.71
CA GLY A 24 -17.21 8.04 -13.92
C GLY A 24 -17.53 6.55 -13.71
N GLU A 25 -17.92 6.16 -12.50
CA GLU A 25 -18.46 4.83 -12.23
C GLU A 25 -19.96 4.82 -12.54
N PRO A 26 -20.47 3.80 -13.25
CA PRO A 26 -21.89 3.69 -13.53
C PRO A 26 -22.67 3.51 -12.22
N VAL A 27 -23.68 4.35 -12.00
CA VAL A 27 -24.63 4.18 -10.89
C VAL A 27 -25.68 3.15 -11.31
N PRO A 28 -25.82 2.00 -10.63
CA PRO A 28 -26.85 1.04 -10.98
C PRO A 28 -28.25 1.64 -10.76
N ALA A 29 -29.14 1.50 -11.74
CA ALA A 29 -30.53 1.98 -11.70
C ALA A 29 -31.40 1.31 -10.59
N ALA A 30 -30.88 0.27 -9.93
CA ALA A 30 -31.63 -0.58 -9.00
C ALA A 30 -31.93 0.07 -7.62
N ARG A 31 -31.48 1.29 -7.34
CA ARG A 31 -31.76 1.97 -6.06
C ARG A 31 -33.19 2.54 -5.92
N ALA A 32 -34.00 2.53 -6.97
CA ALA A 32 -35.33 3.16 -6.95
C ALA A 32 -36.47 2.28 -6.38
N ARG A 33 -36.23 1.00 -6.05
CA ARG A 33 -37.26 0.11 -5.49
C ARG A 33 -36.68 -0.84 -4.45
N GLY A 34 -36.54 -0.36 -3.22
CA GLY A 34 -36.72 -1.09 -1.94
C GLY A 34 -36.27 -2.55 -1.76
N MET A 35 -35.39 -3.11 -2.60
CA MET A 35 -34.95 -4.50 -2.52
C MET A 35 -33.45 -4.55 -2.82
N GLY A 36 -32.68 -4.94 -1.80
CA GLY A 36 -31.23 -5.06 -1.87
C GLY A 36 -30.81 -6.22 -2.77
N LEU A 37 -30.57 -5.93 -4.05
CA LEU A 37 -29.86 -6.80 -4.97
C LEU A 37 -28.78 -5.96 -5.65
N ASN A 38 -27.53 -6.22 -5.29
CA ASN A 38 -26.33 -5.56 -5.81
C ASN A 38 -26.03 -6.16 -7.20
N PRO A 39 -26.38 -5.51 -8.33
CA PRO A 39 -26.34 -6.14 -9.66
C PRO A 39 -24.90 -6.36 -10.18
N PHE A 40 -23.94 -5.76 -9.50
CA PHE A 40 -22.51 -5.93 -9.69
C PHE A 40 -21.97 -6.20 -8.29
N GLY A 41 -21.33 -7.35 -8.05
CA GLY A 41 -20.78 -7.69 -6.75
C GLY A 41 -19.94 -6.56 -6.14
N THR A 42 -19.69 -6.62 -4.83
CA THR A 42 -18.90 -5.59 -4.12
C THR A 42 -17.62 -5.26 -4.90
N LYS A 43 -17.50 -4.00 -5.35
CA LYS A 43 -16.33 -3.48 -6.08
C LYS A 43 -15.08 -3.72 -5.22
N LYS A 44 -14.02 -4.29 -5.81
CA LYS A 44 -12.90 -4.83 -5.03
C LYS A 44 -12.03 -3.72 -4.43
N TRP A 45 -11.95 -2.56 -5.08
CA TRP A 45 -11.32 -1.36 -4.50
C TRP A 45 -12.03 -0.79 -3.27
N LYS A 46 -13.27 -1.22 -2.97
CA LYS A 46 -13.99 -0.79 -1.77
C LYS A 46 -13.71 -1.67 -0.55
N TYR A 47 -12.98 -2.77 -0.71
CA TYR A 47 -12.63 -3.58 0.44
C TYR A 47 -11.70 -2.82 1.37
N SER A 48 -12.04 -2.75 2.65
CA SER A 48 -11.16 -2.16 3.68
C SER A 48 -10.39 -3.21 4.46
N GLY A 49 -10.67 -4.50 4.22
CA GLY A 49 -9.94 -5.62 4.81
C GLY A 49 -8.59 -5.80 4.13
N MET A 50 -7.63 -6.34 4.89
CA MET A 50 -6.33 -6.72 4.37
C MET A 50 -6.00 -8.15 4.73
N VAL A 51 -5.29 -8.82 3.83
CA VAL A 51 -4.60 -10.08 4.10
C VAL A 51 -3.14 -9.88 3.78
N ILE A 52 -2.27 -10.37 4.66
CA ILE A 52 -0.83 -10.21 4.53
C ILE A 52 -0.18 -11.57 4.29
N GLY A 53 0.61 -11.64 3.23
CA GLY A 53 1.41 -12.78 2.86
C GLY A 53 2.89 -12.44 2.93
N TYR A 54 3.72 -13.48 3.04
CA TYR A 54 5.16 -13.38 3.04
C TYR A 54 5.77 -14.39 2.09
N VAL A 55 6.84 -13.96 1.42
CA VAL A 55 7.67 -14.78 0.53
C VAL A 55 9.12 -14.65 0.99
N SER A 56 9.74 -15.77 1.32
CA SER A 56 11.14 -15.80 1.75
C SER A 56 12.10 -15.23 0.70
N PRO A 57 13.26 -14.69 1.07
CA PRO A 57 14.25 -14.23 0.10
C PRO A 57 14.81 -15.40 -0.74
N GLY A 58 15.32 -15.08 -1.94
CA GLY A 58 15.98 -16.04 -2.85
C GLY A 58 15.02 -16.96 -3.61
N GLY A 59 15.52 -17.76 -4.56
CA GLY A 59 14.72 -18.75 -5.31
C GLY A 59 14.07 -18.22 -6.60
N THR A 60 13.74 -19.14 -7.50
CA THR A 60 13.20 -18.88 -8.84
C THR A 60 11.88 -19.60 -9.08
N GLY A 61 11.10 -19.15 -10.06
CA GLY A 61 9.81 -19.74 -10.44
C GLY A 61 8.70 -19.52 -9.40
N ARG A 62 7.78 -20.49 -9.32
CA ARG A 62 6.64 -20.49 -8.41
C ARG A 62 7.05 -20.87 -6.99
N ARG A 63 6.65 -20.06 -6.02
CA ARG A 63 7.06 -20.17 -4.61
C ARG A 63 5.85 -20.05 -3.69
N PRO A 64 5.86 -20.74 -2.54
CA PRO A 64 4.76 -20.61 -1.59
C PRO A 64 4.70 -19.18 -1.05
N VAL A 65 3.48 -18.67 -0.91
CA VAL A 65 3.19 -17.53 -0.03
C VAL A 65 2.72 -18.12 1.29
N VAL A 66 3.23 -17.60 2.41
CA VAL A 66 2.78 -18.01 3.75
C VAL A 66 2.09 -16.85 4.45
N GLY A 67 1.19 -17.16 5.37
CA GLY A 67 0.58 -16.15 6.23
C GLY A 67 1.61 -15.47 7.10
N VAL A 68 1.52 -14.15 7.26
CA VAL A 68 2.51 -13.39 8.03
C VAL A 68 2.56 -13.79 9.51
N GLN A 69 1.47 -14.35 10.03
CA GLN A 69 1.37 -14.89 11.39
C GLN A 69 2.16 -16.19 11.57
N ASP A 70 2.42 -16.93 10.49
CA ASP A 70 3.12 -18.22 10.49
C ASP A 70 4.64 -18.05 10.26
N VAL A 71 5.08 -16.83 10.01
CA VAL A 71 6.50 -16.48 9.80
C VAL A 71 7.22 -16.44 11.14
N GLN A 72 8.43 -17.00 11.20
CA GLN A 72 9.29 -16.86 12.37
C GLN A 72 10.08 -15.53 12.30
N PRO A 73 10.03 -14.70 13.37
CA PRO A 73 10.73 -13.42 13.40
C PRO A 73 12.26 -13.61 13.37
N GLU A 74 12.98 -12.66 12.77
CA GLU A 74 14.43 -12.68 12.61
C GLU A 74 15.10 -11.73 13.60
N ARG A 75 15.21 -12.17 14.86
CA ARG A 75 15.69 -11.34 15.99
C ARG A 75 17.07 -10.73 15.80
N GLU A 76 17.90 -11.33 14.96
CA GLU A 76 19.22 -10.81 14.58
C GLU A 76 19.15 -9.43 13.91
N LEU A 77 17.97 -9.02 13.43
CA LEU A 77 17.75 -7.69 12.89
C LEU A 77 17.71 -6.59 13.96
N ILE A 78 17.50 -6.90 15.24
CA ILE A 78 17.45 -5.89 16.31
C ILE A 78 18.76 -5.09 16.35
N GLY A 79 18.65 -3.76 16.31
CA GLY A 79 19.79 -2.83 16.31
C GLY A 79 20.52 -2.72 14.97
N THR A 80 20.10 -3.48 13.95
CA THR A 80 20.66 -3.39 12.60
C THR A 80 19.92 -2.33 11.77
N ARG A 81 20.48 -2.01 10.61
CA ARG A 81 19.82 -1.18 9.59
C ARG A 81 19.25 -2.04 8.48
N ILE A 82 18.07 -1.67 8.00
CA ILE A 82 17.39 -2.32 6.88
C ILE A 82 17.05 -1.32 5.77
N LYS A 83 16.82 -1.86 4.58
CA LYS A 83 16.25 -1.14 3.44
C LYS A 83 14.84 -1.66 3.18
N LEU A 84 13.91 -0.71 3.01
CA LEU A 84 12.53 -0.94 2.59
C LEU A 84 12.36 -0.49 1.15
N THR A 85 11.81 -1.36 0.31
CA THR A 85 11.53 -1.08 -1.10
C THR A 85 10.07 -1.34 -1.45
N MET A 86 9.53 -0.57 -2.38
CA MET A 86 8.30 -0.89 -3.08
C MET A 86 8.68 -1.78 -4.26
N ASP A 87 8.28 -3.04 -4.21
CA ASP A 87 8.61 -4.03 -5.23
C ASP A 87 7.51 -4.14 -6.29
N GLY A 88 6.29 -3.68 -5.96
CA GLY A 88 5.26 -3.47 -6.98
C GLY A 88 3.88 -3.14 -6.44
N LEU A 89 3.03 -2.83 -7.38
CA LEU A 89 1.60 -2.55 -7.19
C LEU A 89 0.87 -3.24 -8.34
N TYR A 90 -0.09 -4.09 -8.01
CA TYR A 90 -1.01 -4.68 -8.97
C TYR A 90 -2.40 -4.08 -8.79
N VAL A 91 -2.92 -3.51 -9.87
CA VAL A 91 -4.24 -2.90 -9.92
C VAL A 91 -5.16 -3.81 -10.70
N HIS A 92 -6.10 -4.42 -10.00
CA HIS A 92 -7.13 -5.26 -10.61
C HIS A 92 -8.38 -4.44 -10.96
N ASP A 93 -8.90 -3.67 -10.00
CA ASP A 93 -10.19 -2.99 -10.11
C ASP A 93 -10.08 -1.66 -9.36
N TYR A 94 -9.30 -0.70 -9.86
CA TYR A 94 -9.30 0.68 -9.35
C TYR A 94 -10.44 1.47 -10.01
N PRO A 95 -11.00 2.50 -9.35
CA PRO A 95 -12.14 3.21 -9.90
C PRO A 95 -11.80 3.97 -11.20
N GLY A 96 -12.68 3.88 -12.19
CA GLY A 96 -12.50 4.51 -13.51
C GLY A 96 -12.03 3.59 -14.62
N GLY A 97 -11.82 4.19 -15.79
CA GLY A 97 -11.28 3.53 -16.98
C GLY A 97 -9.97 4.15 -17.46
N GLY A 98 -9.25 3.40 -18.29
CA GLY A 98 -7.95 3.80 -18.82
C GLY A 98 -6.80 3.59 -17.82
N PRO A 99 -5.61 4.13 -18.11
CA PRO A 99 -4.48 4.07 -17.19
C PRO A 99 -4.79 4.79 -15.87
N HIS A 100 -4.52 4.13 -14.76
CA HIS A 100 -4.60 4.69 -13.42
C HIS A 100 -3.29 5.39 -13.06
N ARG A 101 -3.43 6.56 -12.43
CA ARG A 101 -2.33 7.24 -11.74
C ARG A 101 -2.53 7.03 -10.27
N VAL A 102 -1.53 6.44 -9.63
CA VAL A 102 -1.64 6.03 -8.23
C VAL A 102 -0.57 6.75 -7.42
N LEU A 103 -1.01 7.59 -6.50
CA LEU A 103 -0.16 8.13 -5.46
C LEU A 103 -0.02 7.07 -4.37
N CYS A 104 1.20 6.59 -4.18
CA CYS A 104 1.58 5.67 -3.11
C CYS A 104 2.26 6.48 -2.01
N GLU A 105 1.70 6.45 -0.80
CA GLU A 105 2.27 7.03 0.41
C GLU A 105 2.76 5.92 1.31
N PHE A 106 3.89 6.14 1.96
CA PHE A 106 4.44 5.27 2.97
C PHE A 106 4.86 6.11 4.18
N SER A 107 4.56 5.63 5.37
CA SER A 107 5.04 6.23 6.61
C SER A 107 5.64 5.16 7.51
N GLY A 108 6.60 5.56 8.33
CA GLY A 108 7.25 4.70 9.30
C GLY A 108 7.83 5.51 10.44
N ARG A 109 8.50 4.83 11.38
CA ARG A 109 9.20 5.48 12.49
C ARG A 109 10.61 4.92 12.60
N ASN A 110 11.60 5.79 12.54
CA ASN A 110 12.99 5.45 12.80
C ASN A 110 13.26 5.54 14.30
N GLN A 111 13.79 4.48 14.89
CA GLN A 111 14.18 4.48 16.30
C GLN A 111 15.68 4.78 16.39
N THR A 112 16.04 6.00 16.79
CA THR A 112 17.44 6.38 17.04
C THR A 112 17.73 6.38 18.53
N ASP A 113 19.00 6.38 18.92
CA ASP A 113 19.44 6.37 20.32
C ASP A 113 18.94 7.58 21.13
N SER A 114 18.62 8.70 20.45
CA SER A 114 18.18 9.94 21.09
C SER A 114 16.67 10.17 21.02
N GLU A 115 16.00 9.86 19.88
CA GLU A 115 14.56 10.07 19.69
C GLU A 115 13.97 9.15 18.60
N ALA A 116 12.65 8.92 18.66
CA ALA A 116 11.91 8.29 17.56
C ALA A 116 11.45 9.35 16.54
N GLU A 117 11.87 9.20 15.29
CA GLU A 117 11.60 10.15 14.21
C GLU A 117 10.61 9.59 13.20
N ASP A 118 9.58 10.37 12.86
CA ASP A 118 8.61 9.97 11.85
C ASP A 118 9.21 10.10 10.44
N LEU A 119 9.01 9.07 9.62
CA LEU A 119 9.44 9.01 8.23
C LEU A 119 8.22 9.03 7.32
N LYS A 120 8.36 9.71 6.19
CA LYS A 120 7.31 9.77 5.18
C LYS A 120 7.88 9.80 3.78
N PHE A 121 7.35 8.94 2.93
CA PHE A 121 7.69 8.85 1.51
C PHE A 121 6.40 8.86 0.69
N ALA A 122 6.44 9.52 -0.46
CA ALA A 122 5.32 9.49 -1.40
C ALA A 122 5.86 9.43 -2.82
N CYS A 123 5.17 8.70 -3.69
CA CYS A 123 5.51 8.70 -5.10
C CYS A 123 4.32 8.39 -5.99
N GLU A 124 4.39 8.83 -7.24
CA GLU A 124 3.42 8.47 -8.26
C GLU A 124 3.88 7.23 -9.02
N VAL A 125 2.91 6.41 -9.41
CA VAL A 125 3.10 5.28 -10.32
C VAL A 125 1.91 5.23 -11.28
N THR A 126 2.14 4.72 -12.49
CA THR A 126 1.07 4.53 -13.49
C THR A 126 0.91 3.05 -13.81
N CYS A 127 -0.33 2.60 -14.01
CA CYS A 127 -0.64 1.22 -14.35
C CYS A 127 -2.02 1.11 -15.03
N GLY A 128 -2.18 0.17 -15.95
CA GLY A 128 -3.50 -0.17 -16.48
C GLY A 128 -4.33 -0.98 -15.49
N ALA A 129 -5.62 -1.13 -15.79
CA ALA A 129 -6.47 -2.11 -15.12
C ALA A 129 -5.97 -3.54 -15.41
N GLU A 130 -6.04 -4.40 -14.39
CA GLU A 130 -5.52 -5.77 -14.38
C GLU A 130 -4.01 -5.90 -14.67
N GLN A 131 -3.25 -4.84 -14.40
CA GLN A 131 -1.82 -4.77 -14.67
C GLN A 131 -1.01 -4.43 -13.41
N ARG A 132 0.28 -4.76 -13.48
CA ARG A 132 1.28 -4.33 -12.50
C ARG A 132 1.88 -3.01 -12.96
N ALA A 133 2.09 -2.08 -12.03
CA ALA A 133 2.92 -0.91 -12.27
C ALA A 133 4.37 -1.33 -12.56
N ALA A 134 5.06 -0.60 -13.45
CA ALA A 134 6.45 -0.84 -13.84
C ALA A 134 7.43 -0.40 -12.73
N ILE A 135 7.41 -1.11 -11.61
CA ILE A 135 8.21 -0.85 -10.41
C ILE A 135 8.89 -2.15 -10.03
N ASN A 136 10.17 -2.05 -9.66
CA ASN A 136 10.92 -3.14 -9.09
C ASN A 136 11.98 -2.55 -8.14
N GLY A 137 11.83 -2.79 -6.83
CA GLY A 137 12.81 -2.36 -5.83
C GLY A 137 12.94 -0.85 -5.63
N LYS A 138 11.87 -0.06 -5.84
CA LYS A 138 11.92 1.40 -5.64
C LYS A 138 12.15 1.72 -4.16
N PRO A 139 13.22 2.42 -3.76
CA PRO A 139 13.50 2.70 -2.35
C PRO A 139 12.37 3.49 -1.68
N ILE A 140 11.92 3.03 -0.51
CA ILE A 140 10.98 3.73 0.37
C ILE A 140 11.77 4.37 1.51
N PHE A 141 12.41 3.54 2.35
CA PHE A 141 13.26 3.97 3.45
C PHE A 141 14.60 3.24 3.35
N HIS A 142 15.69 3.99 3.48
CA HIS A 142 17.05 3.45 3.38
C HIS A 142 17.78 3.67 4.70
N GLY A 143 18.25 2.60 5.34
CA GLY A 143 18.99 2.69 6.60
C GLY A 143 18.11 2.84 7.85
N LEU A 144 16.87 2.35 7.80
CA LEU A 144 15.97 2.35 8.94
C LEU A 144 16.56 1.48 10.06
N VAL A 145 16.71 2.03 11.27
CA VAL A 145 17.21 1.30 12.43
C VAL A 145 16.07 0.48 13.03
N VAL A 146 16.31 -0.81 13.22
CA VAL A 146 15.33 -1.75 13.76
C VAL A 146 15.38 -1.73 15.29
N GLY A 147 14.27 -1.35 15.91
CA GLY A 147 14.12 -1.33 17.36
C GLY A 147 13.96 -2.72 17.99
N PRO A 148 14.08 -2.84 19.32
CA PRO A 148 13.83 -4.11 20.03
C PRO A 148 12.38 -4.60 19.88
N ASN A 149 11.44 -3.70 19.62
CA ASN A 149 10.03 -4.01 19.39
C ASN A 149 9.68 -4.10 17.88
N GLY A 150 10.68 -4.10 17.01
CA GLY A 150 10.50 -4.10 15.56
C GLY A 150 10.26 -2.71 14.96
N ILE A 151 9.49 -2.64 13.86
CA ILE A 151 9.23 -1.41 13.11
C ILE A 151 7.73 -1.20 12.88
N SER A 152 7.31 0.06 12.79
CA SER A 152 5.98 0.44 12.29
C SER A 152 6.09 0.87 10.82
N PHE A 153 5.23 0.31 9.99
CA PHE A 153 5.16 0.63 8.57
C PHE A 153 3.71 0.73 8.12
N SER A 154 3.34 1.85 7.50
CA SER A 154 2.00 2.06 6.95
C SER A 154 2.10 2.47 5.49
N GLY A 155 1.12 2.09 4.70
CA GLY A 155 1.05 2.46 3.29
C GLY A 155 -0.37 2.83 2.88
N LYS A 156 -0.47 3.78 1.95
CA LYS A 156 -1.72 4.19 1.33
C LYS A 156 -1.57 4.25 -0.17
N THR A 157 -2.65 3.91 -0.89
CA THR A 157 -2.75 4.14 -2.32
C THR A 157 -3.97 4.99 -2.62
N ILE A 158 -3.76 6.00 -3.45
CA ILE A 158 -4.79 6.94 -3.87
C ILE A 158 -4.81 6.95 -5.39
N ASN A 159 -5.94 6.58 -5.99
CA ASN A 159 -6.17 6.77 -7.41
C ASN A 159 -6.42 8.26 -7.67
N VAL A 160 -5.52 8.91 -8.38
CA VAL A 160 -5.55 10.34 -8.68
C VAL A 160 -6.15 10.57 -10.05
N ARG A 161 -7.23 11.35 -10.12
CA ARG A 161 -7.97 11.61 -11.36
C ARG A 161 -8.05 13.08 -11.73
N SER A 162 -7.88 13.96 -10.75
CA SER A 162 -7.84 15.40 -10.97
C SER A 162 -6.67 15.76 -11.90
N LYS A 163 -6.97 16.41 -13.03
CA LYS A 163 -5.96 16.96 -13.96
C LYS A 163 -5.16 18.09 -13.32
N THR A 164 -5.73 18.81 -12.35
CA THR A 164 -5.03 19.86 -11.60
C THR A 164 -3.94 19.28 -10.68
N ASP A 165 -4.01 17.99 -10.35
CA ASP A 165 -3.02 17.32 -9.51
C ASP A 165 -1.73 16.96 -10.29
N ASP A 166 -1.68 17.21 -11.61
CA ASP A 166 -0.45 17.12 -12.42
C ASP A 166 0.68 17.96 -11.83
N GLN A 167 0.36 19.15 -11.31
CA GLN A 167 1.36 20.04 -10.71
C GLN A 167 1.86 19.51 -9.36
N ILE A 168 0.98 18.93 -8.54
CA ILE A 168 1.35 18.32 -7.26
C ILE A 168 2.24 17.10 -7.49
N LEU A 169 1.86 16.27 -8.46
CA LEU A 169 2.60 15.07 -8.82
C LEU A 169 3.96 15.40 -9.47
N THR A 170 4.02 16.47 -10.27
CA THR A 170 5.29 17.00 -10.81
C THR A 170 6.25 17.45 -9.69
N VAL A 171 5.74 18.03 -8.60
CA VAL A 171 6.56 18.42 -7.45
C VAL A 171 7.05 17.21 -6.65
N LEU A 172 6.21 16.19 -6.44
CA LEU A 172 6.63 14.94 -5.79
C LEU A 172 7.69 14.18 -6.59
N ASN A 173 7.59 14.23 -7.92
CA ASN A 173 8.57 13.64 -8.84
C ASN A 173 9.79 14.56 -9.09
N SER A 174 9.88 15.71 -8.42
CA SER A 174 11.02 16.61 -8.58
C SER A 174 12.30 15.99 -8.00
N GLY A 175 13.44 16.31 -8.64
CA GLY A 175 14.76 15.89 -8.17
C GLY A 175 15.02 16.28 -6.72
N ALA A 176 14.48 17.41 -6.24
CA ALA A 176 14.65 17.87 -4.87
C ALA A 176 13.97 16.96 -3.82
N PHE A 177 12.77 16.45 -4.11
CA PHE A 177 12.08 15.50 -3.22
C PHE A 177 12.76 14.12 -3.24
N SER A 178 13.18 13.68 -4.44
CA SER A 178 13.96 12.44 -4.60
C SER A 178 15.37 12.53 -4.00
N SER A 179 16.00 13.72 -3.95
CA SER A 179 17.29 13.96 -3.30
C SER A 179 17.20 14.09 -1.78
N GLY A 180 16.06 14.58 -1.25
CA GLY A 180 15.74 14.49 0.18
C GLY A 180 15.74 13.05 0.69
N LEU A 181 15.37 12.10 -0.18
CA LEU A 181 15.44 10.64 0.04
C LEU A 181 16.88 10.11 0.17
N SER A 182 17.86 10.73 -0.50
CA SER A 182 19.27 10.33 -0.46
C SER A 182 20.01 10.83 0.79
N LEU A 183 19.49 11.89 1.42
CA LEU A 183 20.03 12.47 2.66
C LEU A 183 19.74 11.63 3.91
N LEU A 184 18.93 10.57 3.80
CA LEU A 184 18.68 9.56 4.84
C LEU A 184 19.94 8.78 5.27
N SER A 185 21.06 8.98 4.58
CA SER A 185 22.35 8.35 4.86
C SER A 185 23.17 9.07 5.95
N SER A 186 22.80 10.28 6.37
CA SER A 186 23.46 11.02 7.44
C SER A 186 22.47 11.39 8.55
N VAL A 187 22.78 10.98 9.78
CA VAL A 187 21.99 11.24 10.99
C VAL A 187 21.86 12.76 11.19
N GLN A 188 20.73 13.39 10.84
CA GLN A 188 20.48 14.80 11.19
C GLN A 188 19.00 15.15 11.46
N PRO A 189 18.70 16.12 12.36
CA PRO A 189 17.34 16.53 12.77
C PRO A 189 16.52 17.31 11.72
N ALA A 190 16.71 17.03 10.44
CA ALA A 190 16.22 17.85 9.32
C ALA A 190 15.01 17.25 8.56
N LEU A 191 14.41 16.15 9.03
CA LEU A 191 13.32 15.48 8.27
C LEU A 191 11.94 16.11 8.50
N LYS A 192 11.71 16.82 9.62
CA LYS A 192 10.41 17.41 9.98
C LYS A 192 9.79 18.28 8.86
N PRO A 193 10.54 19.17 8.18
CA PRO A 193 9.99 19.94 7.06
C PRO A 193 9.53 19.07 5.88
N PHE A 194 10.27 18.00 5.55
CA PHE A 194 9.92 17.10 4.45
C PHE A 194 8.68 16.26 4.76
N VAL A 195 8.55 15.77 6.00
CA VAL A 195 7.36 15.05 6.47
C VAL A 195 6.13 15.95 6.46
N GLY A 196 6.28 17.21 6.88
CA GLY A 196 5.21 18.22 6.83
C GLY A 196 4.74 18.50 5.39
N LEU A 197 5.67 18.70 4.47
CA LEU A 197 5.37 18.90 3.04
C LEU A 197 4.65 17.70 2.44
N ALA A 198 5.19 16.49 2.60
CA ALA A 198 4.56 15.27 2.11
C ALA A 198 3.13 15.13 2.67
N THR A 199 2.94 15.39 3.97
CA THR A 199 1.62 15.35 4.61
C THR A 199 0.64 16.36 4.02
N GLY A 200 1.07 17.61 3.78
CA GLY A 200 0.23 18.62 3.15
C GLY A 200 -0.21 18.25 1.73
N PHE A 201 0.70 17.66 0.94
CA PHE A 201 0.37 17.20 -0.42
C PHE A 201 -0.65 16.06 -0.41
N ILE A 202 -0.45 15.07 0.46
CA ILE A 202 -1.36 13.95 0.60
C ILE A 202 -2.74 14.42 1.07
N GLN A 203 -2.81 15.32 2.05
CA GLN A 203 -4.08 15.91 2.49
C GLN A 203 -4.78 16.66 1.35
N THR A 204 -4.03 17.38 0.52
CA THR A 204 -4.56 18.07 -0.65
C THR A 204 -5.13 17.08 -1.66
N ALA A 205 -4.38 16.03 -2.01
CA ALA A 205 -4.85 14.98 -2.92
C ALA A 205 -6.11 14.30 -2.37
N LEU A 206 -6.16 13.98 -1.08
CA LEU A 206 -7.33 13.36 -0.43
C LEU A 206 -8.55 14.29 -0.33
N SER A 207 -8.35 15.61 -0.30
CA SER A 207 -9.45 16.58 -0.23
C SER A 207 -10.25 16.72 -1.53
N ARG A 208 -9.73 16.17 -2.64
CA ARG A 208 -10.37 16.25 -3.96
C ARG A 208 -11.41 15.14 -4.11
N SER A 209 -12.63 15.52 -4.47
CA SER A 209 -13.75 14.59 -4.66
C SER A 209 -13.55 13.59 -5.80
N GLU A 210 -12.65 13.86 -6.74
CA GLU A 210 -12.36 12.98 -7.87
C GLU A 210 -11.34 11.87 -7.54
N ASN A 211 -10.62 12.03 -6.42
CA ASN A 211 -9.61 11.08 -6.00
C ASN A 211 -10.24 10.00 -5.10
N ALA A 212 -9.66 8.80 -5.14
CA ALA A 212 -10.15 7.66 -4.37
C ALA A 212 -9.02 7.02 -3.57
N MET A 213 -9.13 6.99 -2.25
CA MET A 213 -8.27 6.13 -1.43
C MET A 213 -8.69 4.69 -1.66
N VAL A 214 -7.77 3.87 -2.17
CA VAL A 214 -8.04 2.47 -2.50
C VAL A 214 -7.48 1.55 -1.41
N GLN A 215 -6.25 1.75 -0.97
CA GLN A 215 -5.67 0.98 0.15
C GLN A 215 -5.20 1.92 1.26
N ASP A 216 -5.38 1.50 2.50
CA ASP A 216 -4.82 2.11 3.70
C ASP A 216 -4.52 1.00 4.70
N PHE A 217 -3.24 0.76 4.98
CA PHE A 217 -2.81 -0.31 5.87
C PHE A 217 -1.79 0.20 6.88
N ASN A 218 -1.81 -0.41 8.07
CA ASN A 218 -0.87 -0.15 9.15
C ASN A 218 -0.34 -1.49 9.66
N LEU A 219 0.97 -1.67 9.59
CA LEU A 219 1.67 -2.88 10.00
C LEU A 219 2.62 -2.56 11.15
N GLY A 220 2.44 -3.27 12.26
CA GLY A 220 3.53 -3.51 13.20
C GLY A 220 4.26 -4.77 12.74
N LEU A 221 5.55 -4.64 12.43
CA LEU A 221 6.43 -5.77 12.15
C LEU A 221 7.30 -5.98 13.39
N ASP A 222 6.92 -6.94 14.23
CA ASP A 222 7.52 -7.16 15.55
C ASP A 222 8.27 -8.49 15.67
N PHE A 223 9.00 -8.66 16.77
CA PHE A 223 9.68 -9.91 17.12
C PHE A 223 8.91 -10.73 18.16
N ASP A 224 8.09 -10.05 18.95
CA ASP A 224 7.31 -10.57 20.07
C ASP A 224 5.97 -9.85 20.06
N GLY A 225 4.88 -10.56 19.75
CA GLY A 225 3.59 -9.92 19.59
C GLY A 225 2.41 -10.88 19.57
N ALA A 226 1.22 -10.29 19.62
CA ALA A 226 -0.05 -11.01 19.53
C ALA A 226 -0.12 -11.90 18.28
N ALA A 227 -1.01 -12.90 18.29
CA ALA A 227 -1.21 -13.81 17.16
C ALA A 227 -1.58 -13.10 15.85
N SER A 228 -2.05 -11.84 15.92
CA SER A 228 -2.42 -11.01 14.78
C SER A 228 -1.29 -10.09 14.28
N SER A 229 -0.16 -9.99 14.98
CA SER A 229 0.97 -9.17 14.58
C SER A 229 1.74 -9.81 13.43
N ALA A 230 2.21 -8.99 12.50
CA ALA A 230 3.14 -9.43 11.47
C ALA A 230 4.56 -9.56 12.05
N ARG A 231 5.28 -10.62 11.70
CA ARG A 231 6.65 -10.83 12.19
C ARG A 231 7.68 -10.15 11.30
N LEU A 232 8.65 -9.48 11.89
CA LEU A 232 9.74 -8.85 11.16
C LEU A 232 10.77 -9.89 10.72
N ARG A 233 10.96 -9.98 9.41
CA ARG A 233 11.89 -10.88 8.71
C ARG A 233 12.30 -10.31 7.36
N LEU A 234 13.51 -10.59 6.89
CA LEU A 234 13.94 -10.25 5.52
C LEU A 234 13.10 -11.01 4.49
N GLY A 235 12.79 -10.39 3.35
CA GLY A 235 11.97 -10.99 2.28
C GLY A 235 10.93 -10.04 1.70
N THR A 236 9.96 -10.59 0.99
CA THR A 236 8.88 -9.82 0.35
C THR A 236 7.57 -10.02 1.09
N TYR A 237 6.92 -8.91 1.44
CA TYR A 237 5.59 -8.88 2.03
C TYR A 237 4.59 -8.48 0.97
N ILE A 238 3.42 -9.10 1.05
CA ILE A 238 2.32 -8.92 0.12
C ILE A 238 1.12 -8.42 0.92
N VAL A 239 0.62 -7.23 0.58
CA VAL A 239 -0.59 -6.66 1.19
C VAL A 239 -1.72 -6.72 0.17
N ILE A 240 -2.66 -7.64 0.37
CA ILE A 240 -3.85 -7.79 -0.47
C ILE A 240 -4.98 -6.98 0.13
N GLN A 241 -5.65 -6.19 -0.72
CA GLN A 241 -6.96 -5.63 -0.41
C GLN A 241 -8.03 -6.71 -0.63
N ALA A 242 -8.61 -7.21 0.46
CA ALA A 242 -9.45 -8.40 0.45
C ALA A 242 -10.77 -8.16 1.19
N PRO A 243 -11.84 -8.89 0.82
CA PRO A 243 -13.07 -8.88 1.60
C PRO A 243 -12.80 -9.48 2.99
N ASN A 244 -13.69 -9.20 3.95
CA ASN A 244 -13.65 -9.85 5.26
C ASN A 244 -14.17 -11.29 5.14
N ALA A 245 -13.31 -12.21 4.70
CA ALA A 245 -13.59 -13.62 4.51
C ALA A 245 -12.36 -14.47 4.91
N PRO A 246 -12.55 -15.74 5.29
CA PRO A 246 -11.43 -16.65 5.54
C PRO A 246 -10.48 -16.69 4.34
N TRP A 247 -9.19 -16.55 4.63
CA TRP A 247 -8.14 -16.60 3.61
C TRP A 247 -7.18 -17.74 3.92
N ASN A 248 -6.85 -18.54 2.91
CA ASN A 248 -5.86 -19.60 3.03
C ASN A 248 -4.76 -19.41 1.97
N TRP A 249 -3.55 -19.16 2.44
CA TRP A 249 -2.36 -18.97 1.61
C TRP A 249 -1.89 -20.24 0.90
N ASP A 250 -2.28 -21.42 1.37
CA ASP A 250 -1.93 -22.70 0.73
C ASP A 250 -2.44 -22.81 -0.70
N PHE A 251 -3.50 -22.08 -1.05
CA PHE A 251 -4.04 -22.04 -2.41
C PHE A 251 -3.29 -21.10 -3.35
N PHE A 252 -2.34 -20.32 -2.85
CA PHE A 252 -1.67 -19.29 -3.63
C PHE A 252 -0.16 -19.51 -3.71
N GLU A 253 0.41 -19.08 -4.83
CA GLU A 253 1.84 -19.09 -5.07
C GLU A 253 2.29 -17.80 -5.74
N TRP A 254 3.53 -17.44 -5.48
CA TRP A 254 4.21 -16.29 -6.03
C TRP A 254 5.10 -16.71 -7.20
N GLU A 255 4.94 -16.08 -8.36
CA GLU A 255 5.85 -16.25 -9.49
C GLU A 255 6.96 -15.20 -9.42
N SER A 256 8.20 -15.62 -9.15
CA SER A 256 9.34 -14.72 -9.01
C SER A 256 9.60 -13.85 -10.25
N ALA A 257 9.35 -14.35 -11.46
CA ALA A 257 9.67 -13.63 -12.70
C ALA A 257 8.70 -12.46 -12.97
N THR A 258 7.41 -12.69 -12.80
CA THR A 258 6.35 -11.68 -13.03
C THR A 258 5.96 -10.93 -11.77
N GLN A 259 6.44 -11.43 -10.61
CA GLN A 259 6.06 -10.96 -9.29
C GLN A 259 4.54 -10.98 -9.08
N ALA A 260 3.86 -11.95 -9.70
CA ALA A 260 2.42 -12.11 -9.65
C ALA A 260 2.03 -13.25 -8.71
N ILE A 261 0.82 -13.15 -8.14
CA ILE A 261 0.24 -14.20 -7.31
C ILE A 261 -0.69 -15.01 -8.19
N TYR A 262 -0.57 -16.33 -8.13
CA TYR A 262 -1.41 -17.27 -8.85
C TYR A 262 -2.16 -18.17 -7.87
N ASP A 263 -3.40 -18.50 -8.22
CA ASP A 263 -4.16 -19.58 -7.59
C ASP A 263 -3.65 -20.93 -8.13
N LYS A 264 -3.23 -21.83 -7.24
CA LYS A 264 -2.62 -23.12 -7.59
C LYS A 264 -3.59 -24.07 -8.30
N GLY A 265 -4.88 -24.02 -7.96
CA GLY A 265 -5.89 -24.93 -8.50
C GLY A 265 -6.28 -24.58 -9.92
N SER A 266 -6.43 -23.29 -10.21
CA SER A 266 -6.88 -22.76 -11.49
C SER A 266 -5.76 -22.26 -12.40
N GLY A 267 -4.57 -21.99 -11.83
CA GLY A 267 -3.45 -21.36 -12.54
C GLY A 267 -3.69 -19.89 -12.93
N ASN A 268 -4.80 -19.29 -12.49
CA ASN A 268 -5.15 -17.91 -12.79
C ASN A 268 -4.44 -16.94 -11.85
N ALA A 269 -4.11 -15.76 -12.36
CA ALA A 269 -3.60 -14.67 -11.52
C ALA A 269 -4.66 -14.21 -10.51
N LEU A 270 -4.21 -13.79 -9.34
CA LEU A 270 -5.05 -13.27 -8.29
C LEU A 270 -5.78 -12.01 -8.77
N ARG A 271 -7.11 -12.04 -8.70
CA ARG A 271 -7.99 -10.95 -9.12
C ARG A 271 -8.34 -10.01 -7.96
N LEU A 272 -7.35 -9.48 -7.27
CA LEU A 272 -7.49 -8.50 -6.20
C LEU A 272 -6.38 -7.45 -6.31
N ASN A 273 -6.61 -6.25 -5.81
CA ASN A 273 -5.56 -5.24 -5.72
C ASN A 273 -4.56 -5.67 -4.65
N TYR A 274 -3.26 -5.57 -4.95
CA TYR A 274 -2.23 -5.86 -3.95
C TYR A 274 -0.96 -5.04 -4.17
N MET A 275 -0.25 -4.80 -3.09
CA MET A 275 1.06 -4.17 -3.08
C MET A 275 2.09 -5.14 -2.54
N THR A 276 3.31 -5.06 -3.05
CA THR A 276 4.44 -5.81 -2.51
C THR A 276 5.57 -4.88 -2.09
N PHE A 277 6.12 -5.11 -0.91
CA PHE A 277 7.28 -4.39 -0.40
C PHE A 277 8.35 -5.38 0.07
N GLY A 278 9.60 -5.00 -0.14
CA GLY A 278 10.77 -5.79 0.22
C GLY A 278 11.44 -5.25 1.48
N ILE A 279 11.93 -6.16 2.31
CA ILE A 279 12.86 -5.88 3.40
C ILE A 279 14.16 -6.60 3.10
N SER A 280 15.25 -5.84 3.02
CA SER A 280 16.60 -6.38 2.83
C SER A 280 17.59 -5.78 3.82
N PRO A 281 18.77 -6.40 4.00
CA PRO A 281 19.87 -5.78 4.74
C PRO A 281 20.23 -4.41 4.14
N PHE A 282 20.68 -3.50 5.00
CA PHE A 282 21.38 -2.28 4.59
C PHE A 282 22.84 -2.64 4.27
N MET A 283 23.24 -2.49 3.01
CA MET A 283 24.61 -2.65 2.54
C MET A 283 25.10 -1.33 1.94
#